data_AF-A0A3D3WY11-F1
#
_entry.id   AF-A0A3D3WY11-F1
#
_cell.length_a   1.000
_cell.length_b   1.000
_cell.length_c   1.000
_cell.angle_alpha   90.00
_cell.angle_beta   90.00
_cell.angle_gamma   90.00
#
_symmetry.space_group_name_H-M   'P 1'
#
loop_
_entity.id
_entity.type
_entity.pdbx_description
1 polymer ?
#
loop_
_entity_poly.entity_id
_entity_poly.type
_entity_poly.pdbx_seq_one_letter_code
_entity_poly.pdbx_strand_id
1 'polypeptide(L)'
;MLQSKVGPHPNLPPQVGEGTSGWHPRMPPMPAGIRIGGLKTGGGNNMSAINTVLGPVDTSELGFTLSHEHLATNAAGILRTFPELIDRDGQIVQAKETLKEAYDEGLRTIIDVSTIDLGRDVEMMKEVSQATGVKIVAATGNHLAVPRPFEELPPSVIADLYVREIEVGIEGTGVKAGIIKVASDAGG
;
A
#
# COMPACT_ATOMS: atom_id res chain seq x y z
N MET A 1 -13.51 -6.30 31.11
CA MET A 1 -13.84 -5.72 29.80
C MET A 1 -14.73 -6.70 29.06
N LEU A 2 -16.03 -6.39 28.95
CA LEU A 2 -17.06 -7.34 28.50
C LEU A 2 -16.90 -7.66 27.01
N GLN A 3 -16.69 -8.94 26.70
CA GLN A 3 -17.16 -9.51 25.44
C GLN A 3 -18.67 -9.74 25.58
N SER A 4 -19.49 -8.82 25.09
CA SER A 4 -20.93 -9.06 24.98
C SER A 4 -21.17 -9.97 23.78
N LYS A 5 -21.72 -11.15 24.05
CA LYS A 5 -22.34 -12.02 23.05
C LYS A 5 -23.50 -11.24 22.43
N VAL A 6 -23.26 -10.65 21.26
CA VAL A 6 -24.33 -10.09 20.43
C VAL A 6 -25.05 -11.26 19.79
N GLY A 7 -26.32 -11.47 20.17
CA GLY A 7 -27.22 -12.42 19.50
C GLY A 7 -27.52 -11.98 18.05
N PRO A 8 -27.99 -12.89 17.18
CA PRO A 8 -28.09 -12.62 15.75
C PRO A 8 -29.11 -11.53 15.43
N HIS A 9 -28.70 -10.65 14.51
CA HIS A 9 -29.49 -9.57 13.92
C HIS A 9 -30.75 -10.12 13.21
N PRO A 10 -31.92 -9.46 13.27
CA PRO A 10 -33.22 -10.02 12.86
C PRO A 10 -33.42 -10.31 11.35
N ASN A 11 -32.36 -10.27 10.53
CA ASN A 11 -32.42 -10.55 9.09
C ASN A 11 -31.44 -11.65 8.64
N LEU A 12 -31.01 -12.54 9.53
CA LEU A 12 -30.20 -13.70 9.18
C LEU A 12 -31.06 -14.99 9.18
N PRO A 13 -30.94 -15.87 8.17
CA PRO A 13 -31.63 -17.15 8.17
C PRO A 13 -31.13 -18.05 9.31
N PRO A 14 -31.95 -19.01 9.80
CA PRO A 14 -31.64 -19.80 10.97
C PRO A 14 -30.42 -20.69 10.74
N GLN A 15 -29.58 -20.81 11.77
CA GLN A 15 -28.37 -21.62 11.74
C GLN A 15 -28.72 -23.11 11.83
N VAL A 16 -28.24 -23.88 10.84
CA VAL A 16 -28.28 -25.34 10.83
C VAL A 16 -26.97 -25.86 11.43
N GLY A 17 -27.08 -26.88 12.27
CA GLY A 17 -26.01 -27.38 13.14
C GLY A 17 -24.84 -28.08 12.44
N GLU A 18 -23.73 -28.04 13.18
CA GLU A 18 -22.50 -28.85 13.17
C GLU A 18 -22.15 -29.63 11.88
N GLY A 19 -21.27 -29.03 11.09
CA GLY A 19 -20.48 -29.68 10.06
C GLY A 19 -19.39 -28.72 9.61
N THR A 20 -18.13 -29.10 9.73
CA THR A 20 -16.94 -28.26 9.53
C THR A 20 -16.92 -27.55 8.17
N SER A 21 -17.07 -26.22 8.15
CA SER A 21 -16.65 -25.39 7.01
C SER A 21 -16.24 -24.01 7.52
N GLY A 22 -14.95 -23.72 7.47
CA GLY A 22 -14.39 -22.44 7.88
C GLY A 22 -15.03 -21.27 7.13
N TRP A 23 -15.23 -20.17 7.85
CA TRP A 23 -15.63 -18.89 7.28
C TRP A 23 -14.59 -18.48 6.23
N HIS A 24 -15.01 -18.40 4.97
CA HIS A 24 -14.20 -17.82 3.90
C HIS A 24 -14.77 -16.42 3.61
N PRO A 25 -13.99 -15.34 3.75
CA PRO A 25 -14.44 -14.04 3.27
C PRO A 25 -14.67 -14.14 1.76
N ARG A 26 -15.86 -13.73 1.30
CA ARG A 26 -16.12 -13.61 -0.15
C ARG A 26 -15.29 -12.43 -0.67
N MET A 27 -14.13 -12.74 -1.24
CA MET A 27 -13.43 -11.82 -2.12
C MET A 27 -14.35 -11.48 -3.31
N PRO A 28 -14.39 -10.22 -3.79
CA PRO A 28 -15.00 -9.92 -5.07
C PRO A 28 -14.31 -10.76 -6.17
N PRO A 29 -15.05 -11.17 -7.23
CA PRO A 29 -14.48 -12.00 -8.28
C PRO A 29 -13.30 -11.27 -8.95
N MET A 30 -12.15 -11.94 -8.97
CA MET A 30 -11.01 -11.52 -9.79
C MET A 30 -11.43 -11.50 -11.27
N PRO A 31 -10.95 -10.55 -12.09
CA PRO A 31 -11.15 -10.63 -13.53
C PRO A 31 -10.54 -11.94 -14.04
N ALA A 32 -11.31 -12.70 -14.82
CA ALA A 32 -10.86 -13.96 -15.37
C ALA A 32 -9.70 -13.75 -16.36
N GLY A 33 -8.52 -14.29 -16.06
CA GLY A 33 -7.44 -14.47 -17.02
C GLY A 33 -6.08 -13.86 -16.63
N ILE A 34 -5.45 -14.33 -15.56
CA ILE A 34 -4.00 -14.17 -15.36
C ILE A 34 -3.34 -15.49 -15.74
N ARG A 35 -2.88 -15.57 -16.99
CA ARG A 35 -1.90 -16.59 -17.40
C ARG A 35 -0.53 -16.05 -17.03
N ILE A 36 0.26 -16.83 -16.30
CA ILE A 36 1.70 -16.60 -16.19
C ILE A 36 2.28 -16.87 -17.58
N GLY A 37 2.31 -15.82 -18.42
CA GLY A 37 2.82 -15.89 -19.78
C GLY A 37 4.33 -16.05 -19.74
N GLY A 38 4.84 -17.15 -20.29
CA GLY A 38 6.26 -17.34 -20.53
C GLY A 38 6.84 -16.17 -21.32
N LEU A 39 7.91 -15.59 -20.79
CA LEU A 39 8.61 -14.44 -21.35
C LEU A 39 9.13 -14.80 -22.75
N LYS A 40 8.51 -14.26 -23.80
CA LYS A 40 9.08 -14.27 -25.15
C LYS A 40 10.06 -13.09 -25.24
N THR A 41 11.35 -13.38 -25.41
CA THR A 41 12.38 -12.38 -25.70
C THR A 41 12.32 -12.00 -27.18
N GLY A 42 11.45 -11.05 -27.52
CA GLY A 42 11.45 -10.34 -28.80
C GLY A 42 12.11 -8.98 -28.64
N GLY A 43 13.12 -8.68 -29.47
CA GLY A 43 13.88 -7.42 -29.44
C GLY A 43 13.09 -6.19 -29.87
N GLY A 44 12.25 -5.67 -28.96
CA GLY A 44 11.87 -4.26 -28.90
C GLY A 44 12.57 -3.63 -27.70
N ASN A 45 12.85 -2.32 -27.73
CA ASN A 45 13.29 -1.57 -26.55
C ASN A 45 12.27 -1.77 -25.43
N ASN A 46 12.51 -2.75 -24.56
CA ASN A 46 11.62 -3.09 -23.47
C ASN A 46 11.88 -2.06 -22.38
N MET A 47 11.07 -1.00 -22.35
CA MET A 47 11.15 0.00 -21.27
C MET A 47 10.92 -0.71 -19.94
N SER A 48 11.96 -0.73 -19.11
CA SER A 48 11.83 -1.16 -17.72
C SER A 48 11.13 -0.03 -16.97
N ALA A 49 9.89 -0.25 -16.55
CA ALA A 49 9.05 0.77 -15.94
C ALA A 49 8.81 0.50 -14.45
N ILE A 50 8.61 1.57 -13.68
CA ILE A 50 8.24 1.52 -12.26
C ILE A 50 7.06 2.46 -12.00
N ASN A 51 6.10 2.02 -11.18
CA ASN A 51 4.97 2.86 -10.77
C ASN A 51 5.42 3.92 -9.78
N THR A 52 5.18 5.18 -10.09
CA THR A 52 5.15 6.29 -9.12
C THR A 52 3.70 6.61 -8.75
N VAL A 53 3.50 7.45 -7.73
CA VAL A 53 2.17 7.95 -7.36
C VAL A 53 1.48 8.79 -8.44
N LEU A 54 2.23 9.23 -9.46
CA LEU A 54 1.70 9.94 -10.64
C LEU A 54 1.60 9.05 -11.89
N GLY A 55 1.88 7.76 -11.77
CA GLY A 55 1.87 6.79 -12.86
C GLY A 55 3.25 6.19 -13.17
N PRO A 56 3.32 5.27 -14.14
CA PRO A 56 4.56 4.61 -14.51
C PRO A 56 5.55 5.57 -15.17
N VAL A 57 6.83 5.42 -14.84
CA VAL A 57 7.97 6.09 -15.48
C VAL A 57 9.00 5.06 -15.94
N ASP A 58 9.80 5.38 -16.96
CA ASP A 58 10.95 4.55 -17.32
C ASP A 58 12.01 4.63 -16.21
N THR A 59 12.63 3.50 -15.87
CA THR A 59 13.64 3.41 -14.81
C THR A 59 14.87 4.30 -15.06
N SER A 60 15.17 4.67 -16.31
CA SER A 60 16.20 5.66 -16.65
C SER A 60 15.85 7.09 -16.20
N GLU A 61 14.59 7.38 -15.88
CA GLU A 61 14.12 8.70 -15.42
C GLU A 61 14.15 8.88 -13.91
N LEU A 62 14.56 7.85 -13.14
CA LEU A 62 14.58 7.90 -11.69
C LEU A 62 15.54 8.95 -11.13
N GLY A 63 16.68 9.17 -11.80
CA GLY A 63 17.71 10.11 -11.34
C GLY A 63 18.25 9.76 -9.95
N PHE A 64 18.76 10.75 -9.21
CA PHE A 64 19.20 10.54 -7.84
C PHE A 64 18.02 10.15 -6.95
N THR A 65 18.11 8.99 -6.32
CA THR A 65 17.00 8.32 -5.65
C THR A 65 17.35 7.99 -4.20
N LEU A 66 16.51 8.45 -3.26
CA LEU A 66 16.54 7.97 -1.88
C LEU A 66 15.61 6.76 -1.76
N SER A 67 16.17 5.59 -1.45
CA SER A 67 15.47 4.31 -1.59
C SER A 67 14.63 3.91 -0.36
N HIS A 68 14.64 4.69 0.72
CA HIS A 68 13.95 4.37 1.97
C HIS A 68 13.65 5.64 2.75
N GLU A 69 12.51 6.24 2.47
CA GLU A 69 12.04 7.46 3.13
C GLU A 69 10.62 7.26 3.67
N HIS A 70 10.18 8.23 4.46
CA HIS A 70 8.80 8.36 4.92
C HIS A 70 8.42 9.84 4.92
N LEU A 71 7.37 10.23 4.20
CA LEU A 71 6.82 11.59 4.30
C LEU A 71 6.11 11.82 5.65
N ALA A 72 5.42 10.79 6.11
CA ALA A 72 4.75 10.74 7.40
C ALA A 72 4.60 9.29 7.84
N THR A 73 4.53 9.07 9.14
CA THR A 73 4.19 7.76 9.74
C THR A 73 3.16 7.95 10.84
N ASN A 74 2.25 6.98 10.95
CA ASN A 74 1.29 6.89 12.06
C ASN A 74 0.86 5.44 12.28
N ALA A 75 0.03 5.18 13.28
CA ALA A 75 -0.62 3.88 13.38
C ALA A 75 -1.73 3.73 12.32
N ALA A 76 -1.95 2.49 11.88
CA ALA A 76 -2.99 2.14 10.92
C ALA A 76 -4.36 2.74 11.31
N GLY A 77 -4.99 3.45 10.36
CA GLY A 77 -6.34 3.96 10.52
C GLY A 77 -6.51 5.22 11.38
N ILE A 78 -5.49 5.69 12.12
CA ILE A 78 -5.61 6.89 12.97
C ILE A 78 -6.05 8.10 12.15
N LEU A 79 -5.52 8.28 10.94
CA LEU A 79 -5.91 9.39 10.06
C LEU A 79 -7.41 9.44 9.76
N ARG A 80 -8.08 8.30 9.75
CA ARG A 80 -9.53 8.21 9.51
C ARG A 80 -10.34 8.22 10.79
N THR A 81 -9.84 7.62 11.87
CA THR A 81 -10.60 7.41 13.12
C THR A 81 -10.46 8.55 14.11
N PHE A 82 -9.27 9.15 14.23
CA PHE A 82 -8.96 10.25 15.14
C PHE A 82 -8.11 11.32 14.44
N PRO A 83 -8.65 11.96 13.38
CA PRO A 83 -7.90 12.92 12.57
C PRO A 83 -7.37 14.11 13.39
N GLU A 84 -8.01 14.47 14.50
CA GLU A 84 -7.56 15.52 15.42
C GLU A 84 -6.21 15.25 16.09
N LEU A 85 -5.72 14.01 16.04
CA LEU A 85 -4.40 13.62 16.55
C LEU A 85 -3.28 13.80 15.50
N ILE A 86 -3.63 14.16 14.26
CA ILE A 86 -2.67 14.30 13.16
C ILE A 86 -2.79 15.70 12.54
N ASP A 87 -1.69 16.46 12.56
CA ASP A 87 -1.57 17.68 11.76
C ASP A 87 -1.19 17.35 10.31
N ARG A 88 -2.15 16.79 9.56
CA ARG A 88 -1.92 16.35 8.17
C ARG A 88 -1.54 17.53 7.26
N ASP A 89 -2.19 18.68 7.45
CA ASP A 89 -1.95 19.85 6.63
C ASP A 89 -0.53 20.41 6.89
N GLY A 90 -0.10 20.47 8.14
CA GLY A 90 1.27 20.83 8.51
C GLY A 90 2.31 19.85 7.95
N GLN A 91 2.02 18.54 7.97
CA GLN A 91 2.88 17.52 7.35
C GLN A 91 3.01 17.72 5.84
N ILE A 92 1.92 18.06 5.13
CA ILE A 92 1.95 18.35 3.69
C ILE A 92 2.81 19.59 3.39
N VAL A 93 2.66 20.66 4.16
CA VAL A 93 3.48 21.88 4.01
C VAL A 93 4.96 21.55 4.20
N GLN A 94 5.30 20.91 5.31
CA GLN A 94 6.68 20.52 5.60
C GLN A 94 7.27 19.59 4.54
N ALA A 95 6.51 18.59 4.08
CA ALA A 95 6.95 17.66 3.05
C ALA A 95 7.23 18.37 1.72
N LYS A 96 6.38 19.32 1.32
CA LYS A 96 6.58 20.12 0.10
C LYS A 96 7.82 20.99 0.19
N GLU A 97 8.02 21.70 1.30
CA GLU A 97 9.19 22.55 1.52
C GLU A 97 10.48 21.71 1.49
N THR A 98 10.52 20.65 2.29
CA THR A 98 11.70 19.77 2.42
C THR A 98 12.07 19.11 1.09
N LEU A 99 11.09 18.55 0.36
CA LEU A 99 11.37 17.91 -0.93
C LEU A 99 11.69 18.92 -2.02
N LYS A 100 11.17 20.15 -1.94
CA LYS A 100 11.54 21.20 -2.89
C LYS A 100 12.99 21.62 -2.72
N GLU A 101 13.44 21.83 -1.48
CA GLU A 101 14.86 22.08 -1.17
C GLU A 101 15.75 20.93 -1.67
N ALA A 102 15.39 19.68 -1.34
CA ALA A 102 16.14 18.51 -1.80
C ALA A 102 16.16 18.36 -3.33
N TYR A 103 15.07 18.71 -4.02
CA TYR A 103 15.01 18.69 -5.48
C TYR A 103 16.00 19.69 -6.09
N ASP A 104 16.10 20.88 -5.49
CA ASP A 104 17.02 21.93 -5.92
C ASP A 104 18.50 21.52 -5.70
N GLU A 105 18.77 20.64 -4.73
CA GLU A 105 20.06 19.98 -4.49
C GLU A 105 20.31 18.72 -5.35
N GLY A 106 19.37 18.36 -6.23
CA GLY A 106 19.54 17.29 -7.23
C GLY A 106 18.75 16.01 -6.98
N LEU A 107 17.95 15.92 -5.90
CA LEU A 107 17.04 14.79 -5.69
C LEU A 107 16.00 14.70 -6.81
N ARG A 108 15.68 13.49 -7.28
CA ARG A 108 14.65 13.28 -8.31
C ARG A 108 13.58 12.29 -7.90
N THR A 109 13.93 11.28 -7.09
CA THR A 109 12.97 10.27 -6.63
C THR A 109 13.16 9.96 -5.16
N ILE A 110 12.05 9.71 -4.45
CA ILE A 110 12.06 8.99 -3.19
C ILE A 110 11.20 7.72 -3.30
N ILE A 111 11.56 6.71 -2.52
CA ILE A 111 10.72 5.54 -2.28
C ILE A 111 10.16 5.68 -0.85
N ASP A 112 8.87 5.99 -0.77
CA ASP A 112 8.16 6.04 0.51
C ASP A 112 7.71 4.63 0.88
N VAL A 113 8.34 4.08 1.92
CA VAL A 113 8.13 2.70 2.36
C VAL A 113 7.15 2.60 3.54
N SER A 114 6.30 3.60 3.74
CA SER A 114 5.15 3.50 4.63
C SER A 114 4.15 2.47 4.10
N THR A 115 3.89 1.44 4.90
CA THR A 115 2.94 0.35 4.62
C THR A 115 1.59 0.59 5.30
N ILE A 116 0.62 -0.33 5.12
CA ILE A 116 -0.73 -0.23 5.70
C ILE A 116 -0.72 0.04 7.22
N ASP A 117 0.25 -0.53 7.92
CA ASP A 117 0.40 -0.43 9.36
C ASP A 117 1.16 0.82 9.84
N LEU A 118 1.82 1.53 8.92
CA LEU A 118 2.52 2.80 9.15
C LEU A 118 1.67 4.03 8.77
N GLY A 119 0.36 3.86 8.63
CA GLY A 119 -0.55 4.98 8.38
C GLY A 119 -0.38 5.61 6.99
N ARG A 120 0.06 4.83 6.00
CA ARG A 120 0.30 5.25 4.61
C ARG A 120 -0.83 6.12 4.06
N ASP A 121 -0.47 7.29 3.50
CA ASP A 121 -1.37 8.20 2.81
C ASP A 121 -0.88 8.48 1.38
N VAL A 122 -1.39 7.70 0.42
CA VAL A 122 -0.99 7.82 -1.00
C VAL A 122 -1.53 9.08 -1.69
N GLU A 123 -2.59 9.69 -1.16
CA GLU A 123 -3.11 10.96 -1.69
C GLU A 123 -2.21 12.12 -1.26
N MET A 124 -1.70 12.12 -0.03
CA MET A 124 -0.64 13.03 0.42
C MET A 124 0.61 12.88 -0.47
N MET A 125 1.07 11.64 -0.70
CA MET A 125 2.23 11.39 -1.57
C MET A 125 1.99 11.97 -2.98
N LYS A 126 0.80 11.76 -3.55
CA LYS A 126 0.42 12.31 -4.85
C LYS A 126 0.46 13.83 -4.88
N GLU A 127 -0.12 14.47 -3.87
CA GLU A 127 -0.14 15.93 -3.74
C GLU A 127 1.28 16.52 -3.62
N VAL A 128 2.13 15.91 -2.78
CA VAL A 128 3.52 16.33 -2.57
C VAL A 128 4.34 16.12 -3.85
N SER A 129 4.18 14.98 -4.53
CA SER A 129 4.88 14.69 -5.79
C SER A 129 4.51 15.71 -6.88
N GLN A 130 3.22 16.05 -7.01
CA GLN A 130 2.75 17.06 -7.96
C GLN A 130 3.34 18.45 -7.67
N ALA A 131 3.40 18.85 -6.40
CA ALA A 131 3.84 20.17 -6.01
C ALA A 131 5.36 20.37 -6.14
N THR A 132 6.15 19.31 -5.94
CA THR A 132 7.62 19.40 -5.84
C THR A 132 8.34 18.95 -7.12
N GLY A 133 7.70 18.11 -7.93
CA GLY A 133 8.35 17.44 -9.07
C GLY A 133 9.23 16.26 -8.68
N VAL A 134 9.38 15.97 -7.39
CA VAL A 134 10.01 14.73 -6.91
C VAL A 134 9.08 13.56 -7.20
N LYS A 135 9.59 12.54 -7.88
CA LYS A 135 8.86 11.29 -8.11
C LYS A 135 8.77 10.54 -6.78
N ILE A 136 7.58 10.02 -6.45
CA ILE A 136 7.40 9.23 -5.22
C ILE A 136 6.92 7.85 -5.62
N VAL A 137 7.66 6.82 -5.20
CA VAL A 137 7.27 5.42 -5.34
C VAL A 137 6.66 4.97 -4.02
N ALA A 138 5.37 4.60 -4.04
CA ALA A 138 4.69 4.07 -2.85
C ALA A 138 4.96 2.57 -2.68
N ALA A 139 5.10 2.13 -1.43
CA ALA A 139 5.17 0.72 -1.09
C ALA A 139 3.79 0.10 -0.82
N THR A 140 3.67 -1.19 -1.15
CA THR A 140 2.74 -2.13 -0.49
C THR A 140 3.49 -2.95 0.57
N GLY A 141 2.82 -3.87 1.25
CA GLY A 141 3.43 -4.77 2.23
C GLY A 141 3.05 -4.43 3.67
N ASN A 142 3.93 -4.78 4.61
CA ASN A 142 3.71 -4.58 6.04
C ASN A 142 5.01 -4.31 6.81
N HIS A 143 4.92 -3.51 7.86
CA HIS A 143 5.97 -3.33 8.85
C HIS A 143 5.67 -4.20 10.09
N LEU A 144 6.17 -3.83 11.27
CA LEU A 144 6.12 -4.65 12.48
C LEU A 144 4.71 -4.73 13.12
N ALA A 145 3.80 -3.82 12.79
CA ALA A 145 2.44 -3.81 13.35
C ALA A 145 1.48 -4.61 12.44
N VAL A 146 1.75 -5.91 12.30
CA VAL A 146 0.98 -6.81 11.43
C VAL A 146 -0.51 -6.82 11.79
N PRO A 147 -1.43 -6.59 10.82
CA PRO A 147 -2.86 -6.70 11.07
C PRO A 147 -3.21 -8.07 11.65
N ARG A 148 -3.93 -8.11 12.77
CA ARG A 148 -4.33 -9.35 13.45
C ARG A 148 -4.88 -10.45 12.52
N PRO A 149 -5.71 -10.17 11.49
CA PRO A 149 -6.17 -11.21 10.58
C PRO A 149 -5.04 -11.93 9.82
N PHE A 150 -3.90 -11.29 9.59
CA PHE A 150 -2.79 -11.90 8.83
C PHE A 150 -2.16 -13.08 9.56
N GLU A 151 -2.30 -13.17 10.90
CA GLU A 151 -1.79 -14.31 11.68
C GLU A 151 -2.50 -15.62 11.32
N GLU A 152 -3.78 -15.55 10.93
CA GLU A 152 -4.62 -16.72 10.65
C GLU A 152 -4.87 -16.94 9.15
N LEU A 153 -4.52 -15.98 8.31
CA LEU A 153 -4.71 -16.06 6.86
C LEU A 153 -3.56 -16.79 6.17
N PRO A 154 -3.84 -17.61 5.14
CA PRO A 154 -2.79 -18.23 4.36
C PRO A 154 -1.97 -17.16 3.59
N PRO A 155 -0.65 -17.35 3.41
CA PRO A 155 0.20 -16.37 2.72
C PRO A 155 -0.29 -15.97 1.34
N SER A 156 -0.96 -16.86 0.61
CA SER A 156 -1.54 -16.55 -0.71
C SER A 156 -2.60 -15.46 -0.64
N VAL A 157 -3.43 -15.43 0.41
CA VAL A 157 -4.44 -14.39 0.57
C VAL A 157 -3.78 -13.04 0.84
N ILE A 158 -2.70 -13.01 1.63
CA ILE A 158 -1.95 -11.78 1.90
C ILE A 158 -1.22 -11.30 0.63
N ALA A 159 -0.61 -12.23 -0.11
CA ALA A 159 0.05 -11.93 -1.39
C ALA A 159 -0.92 -11.32 -2.40
N ASP A 160 -2.15 -11.84 -2.50
CA ASP A 160 -3.19 -11.30 -3.39
C ASP A 160 -3.54 -9.84 -3.05
N LEU A 161 -3.46 -9.43 -1.77
CA LEU A 161 -3.66 -8.03 -1.38
C LEU A 161 -2.55 -7.13 -1.92
N TYR A 162 -1.30 -7.56 -1.82
CA TYR A 162 -0.14 -6.80 -2.32
C TYR A 162 -0.11 -6.75 -3.85
N VAL A 163 -0.41 -7.87 -4.52
CA VAL A 163 -0.55 -7.94 -5.97
C VAL A 163 -1.62 -6.97 -6.45
N ARG A 164 -2.78 -6.93 -5.77
CA ARG A 164 -3.84 -5.97 -6.11
C ARG A 164 -3.37 -4.52 -6.01
N GLU A 165 -2.60 -4.16 -4.99
CA GLU A 165 -2.05 -2.80 -4.87
C GLU A 165 -1.03 -2.45 -5.96
N ILE A 166 -0.29 -3.44 -6.46
CA ILE A 166 0.69 -3.27 -7.56
C ILE A 166 -0.01 -3.20 -8.93
N GLU A 167 -1.00 -4.05 -9.17
CA GLU A 167 -1.60 -4.21 -10.50
C GLU A 167 -2.84 -3.34 -10.72
N VAL A 168 -3.62 -3.09 -9.67
CA VAL A 168 -4.90 -2.37 -9.74
C VAL A 168 -4.80 -1.00 -9.07
N GLY A 169 -4.38 -0.96 -7.81
CA GLY A 169 -4.15 0.28 -7.06
C GLY A 169 -4.48 0.19 -5.57
N ILE A 170 -4.00 1.17 -4.83
CA ILE A 170 -4.13 1.32 -3.37
C ILE A 170 -5.40 2.09 -3.05
N GLU A 171 -6.23 1.55 -2.16
CA GLU A 171 -7.41 2.22 -1.57
C GLU A 171 -8.42 2.80 -2.59
N GLY A 172 -8.45 2.27 -3.82
CA GLY A 172 -9.32 2.77 -4.88
C GLY A 172 -8.90 4.11 -5.49
N THR A 173 -7.70 4.62 -5.14
CA THR A 173 -7.15 5.89 -5.64
C THR A 173 -6.60 5.81 -7.07
N GLY A 174 -6.38 4.59 -7.56
CA GLY A 174 -5.68 4.30 -8.82
C GLY A 174 -4.15 4.41 -8.71
N VAL A 175 -3.61 4.87 -7.59
CA VAL A 175 -2.17 4.86 -7.30
C VAL A 175 -1.71 3.41 -7.13
N LYS A 176 -0.70 2.99 -7.89
CA LYS A 176 -0.14 1.63 -7.81
C LYS A 176 1.15 1.62 -7.03
N ALA A 177 1.36 0.58 -6.21
CA ALA A 177 2.64 0.36 -5.55
C ALA A 177 3.74 0.05 -6.59
N GLY A 178 4.96 0.53 -6.32
CA GLY A 178 6.15 0.21 -7.10
C GLY A 178 7.14 -0.71 -6.37
N ILE A 179 6.94 -0.94 -5.07
CA ILE A 179 7.78 -1.82 -4.26
C ILE A 179 6.96 -2.55 -3.19
N ILE A 180 7.47 -3.68 -2.70
CA ILE A 180 6.94 -4.39 -1.54
C ILE A 180 7.91 -4.19 -0.37
N LYS A 181 7.40 -3.70 0.76
CA LYS A 181 8.14 -3.58 2.02
C LYS A 181 7.68 -4.66 2.99
N VAL A 182 8.63 -5.38 3.58
CA VAL A 182 8.37 -6.32 4.68
C VAL A 182 9.38 -6.04 5.80
N ALA A 183 8.96 -6.17 7.06
CA ALA A 183 9.85 -6.17 8.21
C ALA A 183 9.56 -7.38 9.11
N SER A 184 10.60 -7.87 9.79
CA SER A 184 10.50 -8.91 10.80
C SER A 184 11.48 -8.59 11.92
N ASP A 185 11.04 -8.73 13.17
CA ASP A 185 11.81 -8.50 14.39
C ASP A 185 12.33 -9.81 15.03
N ALA A 186 11.78 -10.96 14.62
CA ALA A 186 12.35 -12.27 14.88
C ALA A 186 13.34 -12.65 13.77
N GLY A 187 14.46 -13.27 14.14
CA GLY A 187 15.33 -13.92 13.14
C GLY A 187 14.51 -14.97 12.40
N GLY A 188 14.38 -14.80 11.08
CA GLY A 188 13.61 -15.68 10.20
C GLY A 188 14.07 -17.12 10.21
#